data_AF-A0A3M2EM78-F1
#
_entry.id   AF-A0A3M2EM78-F1
#
_cell.length_a   1.000
_cell.length_b   1.000
_cell.length_c   1.000
_cell.angle_alpha   90.00
_cell.angle_beta   90.00
_cell.angle_gamma   90.00
#
_symmetry.space_group_name_H-M   'P 1'
#
loop_
_entity.id
_entity.type
_entity.pdbx_description
1 polymer ?
#
loop_
_entity_poly.entity_id
_entity_poly.type
_entity_poly.pdbx_seq_one_letter_code
_entity_poly.pdbx_strand_id
1 'polypeptide(L)'
;VGGGGLVGGQRLHGLIHPEMGHVFVPRHPDDPFGGTCPFHGVCLEGMASGPAIEARWGQPGRELPPDHPAWDIEAHYLAYAVVNFIVTLSPQRVILGGGVMHQTHLFGRLRTKVQQILNGYVQAPALLDEIDAYIVPPGLGDRAGVLGALALAQEAVEQGG
;
A
#
# COMPACT_ATOMS: atom_id res chain seq x y z
N VAL A 1 2.77 7.82 2.57
CA VAL A 1 2.02 6.54 2.48
C VAL A 1 0.95 6.60 3.54
N GLY A 2 -0.30 6.34 3.19
CA GLY A 2 -1.42 6.30 4.13
C GLY A 2 -2.35 5.14 3.78
N GLY A 3 -3.30 4.83 4.65
CA GLY A 3 -4.25 3.76 4.40
C GLY A 3 -5.49 3.89 5.26
N GLY A 4 -6.59 3.31 4.79
CA GLY A 4 -7.86 3.20 5.51
C GLY A 4 -8.45 1.81 5.33
N GLY A 5 -9.25 1.39 6.30
CA GLY A 5 -9.97 0.11 6.25
C GLY A 5 -11.48 0.32 6.18
N LEU A 6 -12.18 -0.60 5.51
CA LEU A 6 -13.64 -0.73 5.58
C LEU A 6 -13.99 -2.09 6.17
N VAL A 7 -14.80 -2.12 7.22
CA VAL A 7 -15.26 -3.33 7.90
C VAL A 7 -16.76 -3.25 8.08
N GLY A 8 -17.51 -4.25 7.59
CA GLY A 8 -18.97 -4.21 7.65
C GLY A 8 -19.61 -3.03 6.91
N GLY A 9 -18.95 -2.54 5.85
CA GLY A 9 -19.38 -1.34 5.11
C GLY A 9 -19.08 -0.01 5.81
N GLN A 10 -18.48 -0.04 7.01
CA GLN A 10 -18.15 1.15 7.80
C GLN A 10 -16.66 1.44 7.75
N ARG A 11 -16.30 2.73 7.81
CA ARG A 11 -14.91 3.19 7.93
C ARG A 11 -14.33 2.72 9.27
N LEU A 12 -13.16 2.08 9.22
CA LEU A 12 -12.46 1.66 10.42
C LEU A 12 -12.00 2.90 11.20
N HIS A 13 -12.58 3.08 12.39
CA HIS A 13 -12.21 4.13 13.32
C HIS A 13 -12.21 3.58 14.74
N GLY A 14 -11.09 3.75 15.44
CA GLY A 14 -10.91 3.30 16.83
C GLY A 14 -10.63 4.49 17.73
N LEU A 15 -9.52 4.42 18.50
CA LEU A 15 -9.00 5.55 19.28
C LEU A 15 -8.78 6.79 18.39
N ILE A 16 -8.20 6.57 17.21
CA ILE A 16 -8.04 7.52 16.10
C ILE A 16 -8.25 6.76 14.78
N HIS A 17 -8.14 7.46 13.64
CA HIS A 17 -8.03 6.81 12.35
C HIS A 17 -6.72 5.99 12.23
N PRO A 18 -6.69 4.93 11.42
CA PRO A 18 -5.47 4.14 11.21
C PRO A 18 -4.33 4.93 10.58
N GLU A 19 -3.13 4.82 11.15
CA GLU A 19 -1.87 5.34 10.58
C GLU A 19 -1.07 4.22 9.89
N MET A 20 -1.69 3.60 8.89
CA MET A 20 -1.15 2.39 8.24
C MET A 20 0.22 2.61 7.57
N GLY A 21 0.55 3.85 7.18
CA GLY A 21 1.83 4.19 6.57
C GLY A 21 3.03 4.13 7.52
N HIS A 22 2.79 4.10 8.84
CA HIS A 22 3.84 4.14 9.85
C HIS A 22 4.14 2.78 10.48
N VAL A 23 3.58 1.69 9.95
CA VAL A 23 3.97 0.33 10.35
C VAL A 23 5.45 0.08 10.03
N PHE A 24 6.13 -0.65 10.91
CA PHE A 24 7.47 -1.12 10.63
C PHE A 24 7.43 -2.33 9.69
N VAL A 25 8.32 -2.34 8.72
CA VAL A 25 8.52 -3.43 7.76
C VAL A 25 9.99 -3.85 7.80
N PRO A 26 10.29 -5.14 7.59
CA PRO A 26 11.67 -5.60 7.62
C PRO A 26 12.45 -4.95 6.48
N ARG A 27 13.65 -4.50 6.82
CA ARG A 27 14.57 -3.87 5.87
C ARG A 27 14.94 -4.85 4.76
N HIS A 28 14.98 -4.37 3.52
CA HIS A 28 15.53 -5.18 2.43
C HIS A 28 17.04 -5.37 2.67
N PRO A 29 17.59 -6.59 2.55
CA PRO A 29 18.99 -6.87 2.91
C PRO A 29 19.99 -6.01 2.12
N ASP A 30 19.67 -5.70 0.87
CA ASP A 30 20.52 -4.90 -0.01
C ASP A 30 20.25 -3.39 0.01
N ASP A 31 19.37 -2.91 0.91
CA ASP A 31 18.99 -1.49 0.95
C ASP A 31 19.69 -0.74 2.12
N PRO A 32 20.78 0.02 1.88
CA PRO A 32 21.47 0.81 2.90
C PRO A 32 20.73 2.12 3.27
N PHE A 33 19.57 2.41 2.67
CA PHE A 33 18.82 3.63 2.94
C PHE A 33 18.34 3.77 4.39
N GLY A 34 18.49 4.97 4.98
CA GLY A 34 18.14 5.27 6.37
C GLY A 34 16.67 5.67 6.61
N GLY A 35 15.90 5.85 5.53
CA GLY A 35 14.51 6.27 5.59
C GLY A 35 14.32 7.79 5.67
N THR A 36 13.17 8.28 5.18
CA THR A 36 12.84 9.73 5.15
C THR A 36 11.88 10.17 6.24
N CYS A 37 11.24 9.24 6.96
CA CYS A 37 10.21 9.60 7.92
C CYS A 37 10.86 10.33 9.11
N PRO A 38 10.46 11.57 9.44
CA PRO A 38 11.08 12.34 10.52
C PRO A 38 10.81 11.76 11.92
N PHE A 39 9.78 10.92 12.05
CA PHE A 39 9.40 10.31 13.33
C PHE A 39 10.05 8.95 13.56
N HIS A 40 10.13 8.12 12.53
CA HIS A 40 10.48 6.70 12.67
C HIS A 40 11.71 6.28 11.86
N GLY A 41 12.18 7.12 10.94
CA GLY A 41 13.18 6.77 9.94
C GLY A 41 12.65 5.71 8.98
N VAL A 42 12.70 4.45 9.41
CA VAL A 42 12.54 3.23 8.59
C VAL A 42 11.15 2.59 8.69
N CYS A 43 10.09 3.36 9.01
CA CYS A 43 8.73 2.87 8.82
C CYS A 43 8.40 2.73 7.33
N LEU A 44 7.27 2.09 6.98
CA LEU A 44 6.85 1.89 5.60
C LEU A 44 6.90 3.18 4.77
N GLU A 45 6.31 4.27 5.24
CA GLU A 45 6.36 5.56 4.55
C GLU A 45 7.79 6.07 4.34
N GLY A 46 8.62 5.94 5.37
CA GLY A 46 10.02 6.36 5.31
C GLY A 46 10.84 5.56 4.31
N MET A 47 10.42 4.34 3.96
CA MET A 47 11.13 3.46 3.04
C MET A 47 10.54 3.40 1.63
N ALA A 48 9.23 3.59 1.49
CA ALA A 48 8.45 3.29 0.27
C ALA A 48 7.62 4.48 -0.26
N SER A 49 7.81 5.68 0.28
CA SER A 49 7.18 6.88 -0.28
C SER A 49 7.90 7.36 -1.55
N GLY A 50 7.22 8.12 -2.40
CA GLY A 50 7.86 8.80 -3.55
C GLY A 50 9.13 9.59 -3.14
N PRO A 51 9.07 10.42 -2.07
CA PRO A 51 10.26 11.06 -1.51
C PRO A 51 11.34 10.09 -1.03
N ALA A 52 10.98 8.93 -0.49
CA ALA A 52 11.96 7.90 -0.12
C ALA A 52 12.64 7.27 -1.34
N ILE A 53 11.91 7.02 -2.43
CA ILE A 53 12.49 6.58 -3.70
C ILE A 53 13.46 7.65 -4.23
N GLU A 54 13.04 8.90 -4.27
CA GLU A 54 13.87 10.01 -4.78
C GLU A 54 15.13 10.21 -3.93
N ALA A 55 15.00 10.24 -2.61
CA ALA A 55 16.15 10.37 -1.71
C ALA A 55 17.11 9.17 -1.78
N ARG A 56 16.60 7.96 -2.04
CA ARG A 56 17.41 6.75 -2.19
C ARG A 56 18.18 6.70 -3.51
N TRP A 57 17.55 7.12 -4.60
CA TRP A 57 18.09 6.92 -5.96
C TRP A 57 18.58 8.20 -6.64
N GLY A 58 18.40 9.36 -6.01
CA GLY A 58 18.81 10.66 -6.54
C GLY A 58 17.92 11.19 -7.68
N GLN A 59 16.83 10.51 -8.02
CA GLN A 59 15.86 10.95 -9.02
C GLN A 59 14.44 10.47 -8.71
N PRO A 60 13.39 11.19 -9.14
CA PRO A 60 12.00 10.82 -8.91
C PRO A 60 11.67 9.42 -9.48
N GLY A 61 10.83 8.66 -8.77
CA GLY A 61 10.47 7.30 -9.19
C GLY A 61 9.89 7.20 -10.60
N ARG A 62 9.16 8.23 -11.07
CA ARG A 62 8.60 8.30 -12.43
C ARG A 62 9.65 8.36 -13.54
N GLU A 63 10.91 8.67 -13.21
CA GLU A 63 12.03 8.77 -14.15
C GLU A 63 12.92 7.52 -14.13
N LEU A 64 12.69 6.60 -13.18
CA LEU A 64 13.39 5.32 -13.13
C LEU A 64 12.82 4.36 -14.19
N PRO A 65 13.66 3.66 -14.97
CA PRO A 65 13.18 2.71 -15.97
C PRO A 65 12.56 1.46 -15.32
N PRO A 66 11.65 0.74 -16.00
CA PRO A 66 10.92 -0.40 -15.40
C PRO A 66 11.76 -1.59 -14.93
N ASP A 67 13.01 -1.69 -15.39
CA ASP A 67 14.01 -2.70 -15.04
C ASP A 67 14.95 -2.27 -13.90
N HIS A 68 14.80 -1.03 -13.42
CA HIS A 68 15.63 -0.50 -12.34
C HIS A 68 15.45 -1.30 -11.02
N PRO A 69 16.54 -1.57 -10.26
CA PRO A 69 16.49 -2.36 -9.02
C PRO A 69 15.59 -1.76 -7.92
N ALA A 70 15.32 -0.45 -8.01
CA ALA A 70 14.38 0.25 -7.13
C ALA A 70 13.03 -0.47 -7.01
N TRP A 71 12.53 -1.05 -8.09
CA TRP A 71 11.20 -1.65 -8.10
C TRP A 71 11.13 -2.98 -7.35
N ASP A 72 12.26 -3.69 -7.21
CA ASP A 72 12.29 -4.89 -6.38
C ASP A 72 12.29 -4.54 -4.88
N ILE A 73 13.08 -3.53 -4.50
CA ILE A 73 13.12 -2.98 -3.14
C ILE A 73 11.77 -2.36 -2.76
N GLU A 74 11.14 -1.60 -3.66
CA GLU A 74 9.82 -1.02 -3.45
C GLU A 74 8.76 -2.11 -3.25
N ALA A 75 8.76 -3.12 -4.12
CA ALA A 75 7.84 -4.26 -4.01
C ALA A 75 8.01 -5.01 -2.69
N HIS A 76 9.25 -5.15 -2.17
CA HIS A 76 9.51 -5.77 -0.88
C HIS A 76 8.81 -5.06 0.26
N TYR A 77 8.99 -3.74 0.39
CA TYR A 77 8.40 -2.98 1.49
C TYR A 77 6.87 -2.96 1.42
N LEU A 78 6.32 -2.75 0.23
CA LEU A 78 4.87 -2.77 0.04
C LEU A 78 4.29 -4.18 0.29
N ALA A 79 4.96 -5.25 -0.16
CA ALA A 79 4.49 -6.61 0.06
C ALA A 79 4.44 -6.97 1.56
N TYR A 80 5.48 -6.63 2.33
CA TYR A 80 5.46 -6.85 3.79
C TYR A 80 4.34 -6.07 4.49
N ALA A 81 4.10 -4.82 4.10
CA ALA A 81 2.98 -4.06 4.63
C ALA A 81 1.64 -4.70 4.30
N VAL A 82 1.44 -5.09 3.04
CA VAL A 82 0.21 -5.77 2.59
C VAL A 82 0.02 -7.08 3.34
N VAL A 83 1.06 -7.90 3.54
CA VAL A 83 0.96 -9.13 4.34
C VAL A 83 0.56 -8.83 5.77
N ASN A 84 1.17 -7.84 6.42
CA ASN A 84 0.80 -7.43 7.78
C ASN A 84 -0.69 -7.05 7.85
N PHE A 85 -1.21 -6.33 6.86
CA PHE A 85 -2.64 -5.98 6.80
C PHE A 85 -3.53 -7.18 6.49
N ILE A 86 -3.09 -8.12 5.64
CA ILE A 86 -3.82 -9.37 5.38
C ILE A 86 -3.98 -10.16 6.68
N VAL A 87 -2.91 -10.39 7.42
CA VAL A 87 -2.97 -11.23 8.63
C VAL A 87 -3.56 -10.52 9.85
N THR A 88 -3.65 -9.19 9.82
CA THR A 88 -4.25 -8.40 10.92
C THR A 88 -5.72 -8.08 10.69
N LEU A 89 -6.07 -7.64 9.48
CA LEU A 89 -7.40 -7.13 9.15
C LEU A 89 -8.22 -8.08 8.28
N SER A 90 -7.58 -9.05 7.62
CA SER A 90 -8.20 -9.99 6.68
C SER A 90 -9.15 -9.30 5.68
N PRO A 91 -8.70 -8.26 4.94
CA PRO A 91 -9.56 -7.53 4.04
C PRO A 91 -10.01 -8.43 2.88
N GLN A 92 -11.19 -8.16 2.33
CA GLN A 92 -11.69 -8.88 1.14
C GLN A 92 -11.05 -8.38 -0.17
N ARG A 93 -10.43 -7.19 -0.14
CA ARG A 93 -9.72 -6.58 -1.27
C ARG A 93 -8.71 -5.57 -0.76
N VAL A 94 -7.57 -5.47 -1.43
CA VAL A 94 -6.54 -4.45 -1.19
C VAL A 94 -6.45 -3.54 -2.40
N ILE A 95 -6.62 -2.23 -2.21
CA ILE A 95 -6.57 -1.25 -3.29
C ILE A 95 -5.33 -0.38 -3.08
N LEU A 96 -4.41 -0.42 -4.03
CA LEU A 96 -3.14 0.33 -3.97
C LEU A 96 -3.15 1.46 -5.00
N GLY A 97 -3.07 2.69 -4.54
CA GLY A 97 -3.05 3.90 -5.38
C GLY A 97 -1.90 4.85 -5.03
N GLY A 98 -1.94 6.05 -5.60
CA GLY A 98 -0.90 7.07 -5.45
C GLY A 98 0.18 6.99 -6.53
N GLY A 99 0.99 8.05 -6.64
CA GLY A 99 1.90 8.24 -7.77
C GLY A 99 2.97 7.14 -7.94
N VAL A 100 3.41 6.49 -6.86
CA VAL A 100 4.31 5.33 -6.96
C VAL A 100 3.62 4.16 -7.66
N MET A 101 2.34 3.92 -7.34
CA MET A 101 1.55 2.84 -7.93
C MET A 101 1.10 3.12 -9.38
N HIS A 102 1.37 4.31 -9.93
CA HIS A 102 1.26 4.55 -11.38
C HIS A 102 2.25 3.71 -12.20
N GLN A 103 3.33 3.24 -11.55
CA GLN A 103 4.30 2.32 -12.13
C GLN A 103 3.70 0.90 -12.16
N THR A 104 2.84 0.64 -13.14
CA THR A 104 1.98 -0.57 -13.18
C THR A 104 2.75 -1.89 -13.17
N HIS A 105 4.01 -1.90 -13.63
CA HIS A 105 4.92 -3.05 -13.54
C HIS A 105 5.25 -3.48 -12.11
N LEU A 106 4.94 -2.65 -11.11
CA LEU A 106 5.14 -2.95 -9.70
C LEU A 106 4.15 -3.99 -9.16
N PHE A 107 2.93 -4.02 -9.69
CA PHE A 107 1.87 -4.92 -9.19
C PHE A 107 2.26 -6.40 -9.29
N GLY A 108 2.82 -6.84 -10.43
CA GLY A 108 3.24 -8.23 -10.61
C GLY A 108 4.32 -8.66 -9.60
N ARG A 109 5.31 -7.79 -9.36
CA ARG A 109 6.40 -8.03 -8.39
C ARG A 109 5.85 -8.08 -6.96
N LEU A 110 5.00 -7.12 -6.60
CA LEU A 110 4.38 -7.02 -5.28
C LEU A 110 3.52 -8.25 -4.98
N ARG A 111 2.63 -8.65 -5.89
CA ARG A 111 1.75 -9.82 -5.73
C ARG A 111 2.56 -11.11 -5.53
N THR A 112 3.61 -11.30 -6.34
CA THR A 112 4.53 -12.44 -6.20
C THR A 112 5.19 -12.44 -4.82
N LYS A 113 5.73 -11.31 -4.35
CA LYS A 113 6.35 -11.21 -3.03
C LYS A 113 5.34 -11.43 -1.89
N VAL A 114 4.10 -10.95 -2.02
CA VAL A 114 3.03 -11.21 -1.03
C VAL A 114 2.79 -12.71 -0.87
N GLN A 115 2.65 -13.46 -1.97
CA GLN A 115 2.47 -14.92 -1.90
C GLN A 115 3.68 -15.62 -1.29
N GLN A 116 4.90 -15.20 -1.67
CA GLN A 116 6.14 -15.75 -1.10
C GLN A 116 6.24 -15.52 0.41
N ILE A 117 5.94 -14.31 0.88
CA ILE A 117 6.00 -13.97 2.31
C ILE A 117 4.90 -14.70 3.09
N LEU A 118 3.68 -14.81 2.54
CA LEU A 118 2.61 -15.60 3.16
C LEU A 118 2.96 -17.08 3.24
N ASN A 119 3.80 -17.59 2.33
CA ASN A 119 4.36 -18.94 2.35
C ASN A 119 3.30 -20.04 2.61
N GLY A 120 2.14 -19.92 1.97
CA GLY A 120 1.04 -20.86 2.12
C GLY A 120 0.35 -20.85 3.49
N TYR A 121 0.56 -19.85 4.34
CA TYR A 121 -0.10 -19.78 5.65
C TYR A 121 -1.60 -19.50 5.52
N VAL A 122 -1.99 -18.53 4.67
CA VAL A 122 -3.40 -18.20 4.40
C VAL A 122 -3.86 -18.90 3.13
N GLN A 123 -4.64 -19.96 3.29
CA GLN A 123 -5.14 -20.82 2.20
C GLN A 123 -6.49 -20.32 1.68
N ALA A 124 -6.49 -19.20 0.96
CA ALA A 124 -7.69 -18.61 0.35
C ALA A 124 -7.50 -18.45 -1.17
N PRO A 125 -8.49 -18.83 -2.02
CA PRO A 125 -8.38 -18.68 -3.48
C PRO A 125 -8.01 -17.25 -3.93
N ALA A 126 -8.55 -16.24 -3.24
CA ALA A 126 -8.22 -14.83 -3.45
C ALA A 126 -6.70 -14.52 -3.38
N LEU A 127 -5.95 -15.27 -2.57
CA LEU A 127 -4.51 -15.09 -2.39
C LEU A 127 -3.67 -16.08 -3.19
N LEU A 128 -4.22 -17.26 -3.51
CA LEU A 128 -3.50 -18.33 -4.21
C LEU A 128 -3.63 -18.18 -5.73
N ASP A 129 -4.87 -18.11 -6.23
CA ASP A 129 -5.19 -18.22 -7.65
C ASP A 129 -5.70 -16.89 -8.25
N GLU A 130 -6.28 -16.03 -7.41
CA GLU A 130 -6.99 -14.81 -7.84
C GLU A 130 -6.35 -13.53 -7.32
N ILE A 131 -5.03 -13.56 -7.03
CA ILE A 131 -4.34 -12.42 -6.41
C ILE A 131 -4.40 -11.13 -7.23
N ASP A 132 -4.53 -11.26 -8.56
CA ASP A 132 -4.70 -10.13 -9.47
C ASP A 132 -6.04 -9.40 -9.29
N ALA A 133 -7.07 -10.09 -8.80
CA ALA A 133 -8.38 -9.53 -8.45
C ALA A 133 -8.47 -9.10 -6.97
N TYR A 134 -7.53 -9.58 -6.15
CA TYR A 134 -7.45 -9.25 -4.73
C TYR A 134 -6.64 -7.98 -4.45
N ILE A 135 -5.45 -7.83 -5.04
CA ILE A 135 -4.62 -6.61 -4.93
C ILE A 135 -4.71 -5.83 -6.25
N VAL A 136 -5.43 -4.71 -6.25
CA VAL A 136 -5.83 -4.00 -7.48
C VAL A 136 -5.47 -2.51 -7.44
N PRO A 137 -5.31 -1.85 -8.61
CA PRO A 137 -5.34 -0.39 -8.67
C PRO A 137 -6.76 0.14 -8.36
N PRO A 138 -6.89 1.43 -7.97
CA PRO A 138 -8.20 2.04 -7.78
C PRO A 138 -8.98 2.10 -9.10
N GLY A 139 -10.19 1.54 -9.14
CA GLY A 139 -11.06 1.60 -10.33
C GLY A 139 -11.50 3.03 -10.72
N LEU A 140 -11.44 3.97 -9.77
CA LEU A 140 -11.70 5.40 -10.01
C LEU A 140 -10.44 6.20 -10.37
N GLY A 141 -9.29 5.53 -10.46
CA GLY A 141 -7.98 6.16 -10.66
C GLY A 141 -7.67 7.18 -9.54
N ASP A 142 -7.02 8.28 -9.93
CA ASP A 142 -6.65 9.36 -9.01
C ASP A 142 -7.85 10.14 -8.42
N ARG A 143 -9.07 9.85 -8.90
CA ARG A 143 -10.29 10.49 -8.39
C ARG A 143 -10.86 9.81 -7.16
N ALA A 144 -10.32 8.67 -6.73
CA ALA A 144 -10.84 7.92 -5.59
C ALA A 144 -10.96 8.79 -4.31
N GLY A 145 -9.96 9.64 -4.03
CA GLY A 145 -9.97 10.52 -2.87
C GLY A 145 -11.06 11.60 -2.93
N VAL A 146 -11.13 12.35 -4.04
CA VAL A 146 -12.13 13.42 -4.19
C VAL A 146 -13.56 12.86 -4.25
N LEU A 147 -13.77 11.72 -4.90
CA LEU A 147 -15.09 11.08 -4.93
C LEU A 147 -15.47 10.50 -3.56
N GLY A 148 -14.50 10.02 -2.78
CA GLY A 148 -14.72 9.64 -1.39
C GLY A 148 -15.17 10.82 -0.51
N ALA A 149 -14.60 12.01 -0.72
CA ALA A 149 -15.04 13.22 -0.01
C ALA A 149 -16.48 13.63 -0.38
N LEU A 150 -16.87 13.48 -1.64
CA LEU A 150 -18.26 13.70 -2.07
C LEU A 150 -19.21 12.67 -1.46
N ALA A 151 -18.81 11.39 -1.37
CA ALA A 151 -19.59 10.37 -0.69
C ALA A 151 -19.79 10.70 0.80
N LEU A 152 -18.76 11.19 1.49
CA LEU A 152 -18.89 11.67 2.88
C LEU A 152 -19.88 12.84 3.01
N ALA A 153 -19.88 13.78 2.05
CA ALA A 153 -20.84 14.88 2.04
C ALA A 153 -22.28 14.39 1.81
N GLN A 154 -22.48 13.40 0.94
CA GLN A 154 -23.79 12.77 0.70
C GLN A 154 -24.30 12.09 1.98
N GLU A 155 -23.47 11.27 2.63
CA GLU A 155 -23.83 10.61 3.89
C GLU A 155 -24.20 11.61 4.99
N ALA A 156 -23.48 12.74 5.08
CA ALA A 156 -23.77 13.78 6.07
C ALA A 156 -25.12 14.47 5.83
N VAL A 157 -25.52 14.63 4.56
CA VAL A 157 -26.85 15.16 4.20
C VAL A 157 -27.94 14.15 4.54
N GLU A 158 -27.73 12.86 4.24
CA GLU A 158 -28.70 11.80 4.52
C GLU A 158 -28.90 11.54 6.02
N GLN A 159 -27.87 11.71 6.85
CA GLN A 159 -27.96 11.55 8.30
C GLN A 159 -28.48 12.79 9.04
N GLY A 160 -28.47 13.95 8.39
CA GLY A 160 -28.87 15.24 8.95
C GLY A 160 -30.33 15.65 8.68
N GLY A 161 -31.09 14.83 7.93
CA GLY A 161 -32.53 15.01 7.66
C GLY A 161 -33.37 13.98 8.39
#